data_AF-A0A7Y5HF91-F1
#
_entry.id   AF-A0A7Y5HF91-F1
#
_cell.length_a   1.000
_cell.length_b   1.000
_cell.length_c   1.000
_cell.angle_alpha   90.00
_cell.angle_beta   90.00
_cell.angle_gamma   90.00
#
_symmetry.space_group_name_H-M   'P 1'
#
loop_
_entity.id
_entity.type
_entity.pdbx_description
1 polymer ?
#
loop_
_entity_poly.entity_id
_entity_poly.type
_entity_poly.pdbx_seq_one_letter_code
_entity_poly.pdbx_strand_id
1 'polypeptide(L)'
;MGTRRAPGGGRKRKPTVLKLLEGTYRKDRANPNEAAPRPSLLRPPPVLRGEARVEWVRLARELFHLGLLTKVDRAALAIHCADWGNLCRAVRDIEERGAVLQTFETVTDPQGVEHQVLVAERLNPYLRVYRQAKEGVLRTAAEFGMTPAARSKVTAAGPADGSKPAEDFSRFFRKA
;
A
#
# COMPACT_ATOMS: atom_id res chain seq x y z
N MET A 1 -10.45 35.17 -35.92
CA MET A 1 -9.98 33.79 -35.71
C MET A 1 -9.58 33.66 -34.23
N GLY A 2 -10.53 33.36 -33.34
CA GLY A 2 -10.31 33.34 -31.89
C GLY A 2 -10.01 31.92 -31.41
N THR A 3 -8.83 31.72 -30.83
CA THR A 3 -8.36 30.42 -30.32
C THR A 3 -9.19 30.01 -29.09
N ARG A 4 -9.90 28.88 -29.17
CA ARG A 4 -10.58 28.29 -28.00
C ARG A 4 -9.53 27.69 -27.07
N ARG A 5 -9.33 28.33 -25.92
CA ARG A 5 -8.56 27.77 -24.79
C ARG A 5 -9.19 26.45 -24.35
N ALA A 6 -8.39 25.39 -24.21
CA ALA A 6 -8.83 24.13 -23.63
C ALA A 6 -9.35 24.36 -22.19
N PRO A 7 -10.46 23.73 -21.77
CA PRO A 7 -10.96 23.89 -20.41
C PRO A 7 -9.94 23.32 -19.42
N GLY A 8 -9.37 24.20 -18.60
CA GLY A 8 -8.45 23.83 -17.53
C GLY A 8 -9.11 22.85 -16.57
N GLY A 9 -8.38 21.78 -16.21
CA GLY A 9 -8.86 20.73 -15.31
C GLY A 9 -9.46 21.31 -14.04
N GLY A 10 -10.77 21.18 -13.88
CA GLY A 10 -11.50 21.68 -12.73
C GLY A 10 -10.98 21.04 -11.44
N ARG A 11 -10.90 21.83 -10.37
CA ARG A 11 -10.56 21.35 -9.03
C ARG A 11 -11.46 20.14 -8.68
N LYS A 12 -10.86 19.06 -8.18
CA LYS A 12 -11.59 17.87 -7.72
C LYS A 12 -12.76 18.31 -6.81
N ARG A 13 -13.96 17.79 -7.08
CA ARG A 13 -15.15 18.15 -6.30
C ARG A 13 -14.95 17.74 -4.84
N LYS A 14 -15.26 18.65 -3.91
CA LYS A 14 -15.27 18.30 -2.48
C LYS A 14 -16.46 17.36 -2.19
N PRO A 15 -16.24 16.27 -1.43
CA PRO A 15 -17.31 15.41 -0.93
C PRO A 15 -18.41 16.18 -0.18
N THR A 16 -19.64 15.66 -0.19
CA THR A 16 -20.79 16.31 0.46
C THR A 16 -20.60 16.47 1.97
N VAL A 17 -20.00 15.47 2.64
CA VAL A 17 -19.70 15.52 4.08
C VAL A 17 -18.82 16.73 4.43
N LEU A 18 -17.78 17.00 3.64
CA LEU A 18 -16.91 18.16 3.88
C LEU A 18 -17.64 19.49 3.66
N LYS A 19 -18.52 19.57 2.66
CA LYS A 19 -19.33 20.78 2.43
C LYS A 19 -20.29 21.06 3.60
N LEU A 20 -20.85 20.01 4.20
CA LEU A 20 -21.71 20.12 5.39
C LEU A 20 -20.93 20.63 6.59
N LEU A 21 -19.76 20.05 6.89
CA LEU A 21 -18.89 20.47 7.99
C LEU A 21 -18.37 21.90 7.83
N GLU A 22 -18.00 22.30 6.61
CA GLU A 22 -17.53 23.65 6.30
C GLU A 22 -18.68 24.68 6.23
N GLY A 23 -19.95 24.26 6.36
CA GLY A 23 -21.12 25.15 6.18
C GLY A 23 -21.28 25.67 4.74
N THR A 24 -20.56 25.12 3.77
CA THR A 24 -20.59 25.53 2.35
C THR A 24 -21.56 24.68 1.51
N TYR A 25 -22.33 23.81 2.16
CA TYR A 25 -23.30 22.94 1.52
C TYR A 25 -24.38 23.75 0.81
N ARG A 26 -24.60 23.45 -0.47
CA ARG A 26 -25.71 23.96 -1.26
C ARG A 26 -26.40 22.80 -1.96
N LYS A 27 -27.70 22.64 -1.70
CA LYS A 27 -28.50 21.48 -2.16
C LYS A 27 -28.54 21.35 -3.68
N ASP A 28 -28.58 22.47 -4.39
CA ASP A 28 -28.55 22.59 -5.86
C ASP A 28 -27.21 22.16 -6.50
N ARG A 29 -26.11 22.19 -5.73
CA ARG A 29 -24.74 21.86 -6.20
C ARG A 29 -24.19 20.59 -5.57
N ALA A 30 -24.96 19.90 -4.75
CA ALA A 30 -24.61 18.62 -4.17
C ALA A 30 -24.93 17.50 -5.16
N ASN A 31 -24.13 16.43 -5.15
CA ASN A 31 -24.51 15.21 -5.86
C ASN A 31 -25.40 14.39 -4.90
N PRO A 32 -26.72 14.29 -5.12
CA PRO A 32 -27.58 13.49 -4.24
C PRO A 32 -27.27 11.99 -4.34
N ASN A 33 -26.63 11.56 -5.42
CA ASN A 33 -26.24 10.18 -5.69
C ASN A 33 -24.74 9.95 -5.40
N GLU A 34 -24.17 10.65 -4.42
CA GLU A 34 -22.79 10.39 -4.00
C GLU A 34 -22.71 9.00 -3.36
N ALA A 35 -21.79 8.17 -3.86
CA ALA A 35 -21.62 6.82 -3.34
C ALA A 35 -21.08 6.86 -1.90
N ALA A 36 -21.81 6.25 -0.98
CA ALA A 36 -21.39 6.05 0.41
C ALA A 36 -21.27 4.54 0.69
N PRO A 37 -20.19 3.90 0.21
CA PRO A 37 -19.98 2.47 0.44
C PRO A 37 -19.87 2.19 1.95
N ARG A 38 -20.55 1.14 2.41
CA ARG A 38 -20.51 0.75 3.83
C ARG A 38 -19.17 0.11 4.18
N PRO A 39 -18.60 0.40 5.37
CA PRO A 39 -17.44 -0.31 5.86
C PRO A 39 -17.65 -1.83 5.85
N SER A 40 -16.65 -2.58 5.41
CA SER A 40 -16.71 -4.03 5.30
C SER A 40 -15.33 -4.63 5.51
N LEU A 41 -15.25 -5.58 6.45
CA LEU A 41 -14.07 -6.42 6.59
C LEU A 41 -14.04 -7.48 5.48
N LEU A 42 -12.88 -7.69 4.86
CA LEU A 42 -12.71 -8.59 3.73
C LEU A 42 -11.61 -9.63 4.00
N ARG A 43 -11.82 -10.84 3.47
CA ARG A 43 -10.79 -11.87 3.49
C ARG A 43 -9.64 -11.50 2.56
N PRO A 44 -8.39 -11.90 2.90
CA PRO A 44 -7.24 -11.61 2.08
C PRO A 44 -7.40 -12.32 0.74
N PRO A 45 -7.04 -11.67 -0.38
CA PRO A 45 -6.97 -12.35 -1.66
C PRO A 45 -6.05 -13.58 -1.58
N PRO A 46 -6.42 -14.68 -2.27
CA PRO A 46 -5.64 -15.91 -2.24
C PRO A 46 -4.30 -15.78 -2.95
N VAL A 47 -3.96 -14.65 -3.58
CA VAL A 47 -2.61 -14.39 -4.09
C VAL A 47 -1.64 -13.92 -3.01
N LEU A 48 -2.14 -13.38 -1.88
CA LEU A 48 -1.27 -12.89 -0.80
C LEU A 48 -0.70 -14.05 0.02
N ARG A 49 0.60 -13.98 0.30
CA ARG A 49 1.38 -15.00 1.01
C ARG A 49 2.41 -14.35 1.93
N GLY A 50 2.87 -15.07 2.94
CA GLY A 50 3.89 -14.61 3.89
C GLY A 50 3.55 -13.25 4.49
N GLU A 51 4.53 -12.34 4.50
CA GLU A 51 4.43 -10.97 5.04
C GLU A 51 3.27 -10.17 4.45
N ALA A 52 2.95 -10.36 3.17
CA ALA A 52 1.83 -9.66 2.54
C ALA A 52 0.48 -10.08 3.15
N ARG A 53 0.31 -11.36 3.50
CA ARG A 53 -0.91 -11.85 4.14
C ARG A 53 -0.99 -11.39 5.60
N VAL A 54 0.13 -11.35 6.30
CA VAL A 54 0.22 -10.82 7.68
C VAL A 54 -0.20 -9.35 7.71
N GLU A 55 0.33 -8.57 6.77
CA GLU A 55 0.04 -7.14 6.67
C GLU A 55 -1.44 -6.87 6.35
N TRP A 56 -2.06 -7.69 5.49
CA TRP A 56 -3.50 -7.62 5.25
C TRP A 56 -4.28 -7.77 6.55
N VAL A 57 -3.96 -8.79 7.35
CA VAL A 57 -4.68 -9.06 8.61
C VAL A 57 -4.52 -7.88 9.58
N ARG A 58 -3.33 -7.28 9.64
CA ARG A 58 -3.04 -6.12 10.48
C ARG A 58 -3.85 -4.89 10.02
N LEU A 59 -3.69 -4.49 8.76
CA LEU A 59 -4.28 -3.24 8.24
C LEU A 59 -5.78 -3.34 8.00
N ALA A 60 -6.29 -4.47 7.50
CA ALA A 60 -7.72 -4.60 7.23
C ALA A 60 -8.55 -4.42 8.50
N ARG A 61 -8.02 -4.87 9.66
CA ARG A 61 -8.64 -4.68 10.97
C ARG A 61 -8.68 -3.21 11.36
N GLU A 62 -7.53 -2.54 11.36
CA GLU A 62 -7.44 -1.12 11.75
C GLU A 62 -8.31 -0.23 10.86
N LEU A 63 -8.18 -0.37 9.53
CA LEU A 63 -8.94 0.41 8.57
C LEU A 63 -10.44 0.15 8.68
N PHE A 64 -10.87 -1.08 8.97
CA PHE A 64 -12.28 -1.38 9.21
C PHE A 64 -12.82 -0.69 10.47
N HIS A 65 -12.09 -0.73 11.58
CA HIS A 65 -12.50 -0.05 12.82
C HIS A 65 -12.57 1.47 12.67
N LEU A 66 -11.71 2.05 11.82
CA LEU A 66 -11.78 3.48 11.49
C LEU A 66 -12.90 3.81 10.49
N GLY A 67 -13.60 2.82 9.93
CA GLY A 67 -14.62 3.00 8.89
C GLY A 67 -14.04 3.35 7.51
N LEU A 68 -12.75 3.07 7.28
CA LEU A 68 -11.98 3.44 6.09
C LEU A 68 -11.81 2.30 5.08
N LEU A 69 -12.31 1.10 5.38
CA LEU A 69 -12.23 -0.05 4.48
C LEU A 69 -13.62 -0.50 4.03
N THR A 70 -13.84 -0.51 2.73
CA THR A 70 -15.07 -0.99 2.10
C THR A 70 -14.79 -2.10 1.09
N LYS A 71 -15.85 -2.69 0.53
CA LYS A 71 -15.74 -3.78 -0.47
C LYS A 71 -14.93 -3.38 -1.72
N VAL A 72 -15.02 -2.12 -2.14
CA VAL A 72 -14.37 -1.63 -3.37
C VAL A 72 -12.86 -1.43 -3.18
N ASP A 73 -12.41 -1.25 -1.93
CA ASP A 73 -11.00 -0.98 -1.60
C ASP A 73 -10.14 -2.25 -1.57
N ARG A 74 -10.76 -3.43 -1.75
CA ARG A 74 -10.10 -4.74 -1.64
C ARG A 74 -8.83 -4.83 -2.48
N ALA A 75 -8.90 -4.37 -3.73
CA ALA A 75 -7.77 -4.44 -4.65
C ALA A 75 -6.66 -3.47 -4.26
N ALA A 76 -7.02 -2.25 -3.84
CA ALA A 76 -6.06 -1.24 -3.39
C ALA A 76 -5.29 -1.69 -2.14
N LEU A 77 -5.99 -2.27 -1.15
CA LEU A 77 -5.34 -2.85 0.02
C LEU A 77 -4.47 -4.05 -0.35
N ALA A 78 -4.86 -4.84 -1.36
CA ALA A 78 -4.10 -6.02 -1.77
C ALA A 78 -2.77 -5.64 -2.40
N ILE A 79 -2.78 -4.59 -3.23
CA ILE A 79 -1.58 -4.02 -3.83
C ILE A 79 -0.64 -3.51 -2.74
N HIS A 80 -1.17 -2.74 -1.77
CA HIS A 80 -0.37 -2.27 -0.63
C HIS A 80 0.32 -3.43 0.11
N CYS A 81 -0.45 -4.48 0.42
CA CYS A 81 0.07 -5.64 1.13
C CYS A 81 1.12 -6.42 0.29
N ALA A 82 0.91 -6.53 -1.02
CA ALA A 82 1.87 -7.17 -1.93
C ALA A 82 3.19 -6.38 -1.99
N ASP A 83 3.12 -5.06 -2.09
CA ASP A 83 4.31 -4.20 -2.06
C ASP A 83 5.02 -4.29 -0.71
N TRP A 84 4.29 -4.34 0.41
CA TRP A 84 4.88 -4.60 1.72
C TRP A 84 5.64 -5.93 1.77
N GLY A 85 5.05 -7.02 1.27
CA GLY A 85 5.73 -8.32 1.22
C GLY A 85 6.99 -8.30 0.35
N ASN A 86 6.97 -7.58 -0.77
CA ASN A 86 8.15 -7.38 -1.62
C ASN A 86 9.22 -6.55 -0.92
N LEU A 87 8.83 -5.52 -0.17
CA LEU A 87 9.73 -4.70 0.62
C LEU A 87 10.46 -5.54 1.68
N CYS A 88 9.71 -6.32 2.47
CA CYS A 88 10.30 -7.20 3.49
C CYS A 88 11.28 -8.21 2.88
N ARG A 89 10.93 -8.81 1.73
CA ARG A 89 11.83 -9.75 1.03
C ARG A 89 13.10 -9.04 0.56
N ALA A 90 12.98 -7.85 -0.01
CA ALA A 90 14.12 -7.10 -0.51
C ALA A 90 15.04 -6.65 0.63
N VAL A 91 14.48 -6.18 1.75
CA VAL A 91 15.26 -5.81 2.94
C VAL A 91 16.06 -7.00 3.44
N ARG A 92 15.41 -8.16 3.61
CA ARG A 92 16.09 -9.37 4.08
C ARG A 92 17.24 -9.79 3.16
N ASP A 93 17.03 -9.81 1.84
CA ASP A 93 18.08 -10.18 0.90
C ASP A 93 19.28 -9.21 0.93
N ILE A 94 19.00 -7.90 1.02
CA ILE A 94 20.04 -6.86 1.11
C ILE A 94 20.80 -6.97 2.44
N GLU A 95 20.13 -7.27 3.55
CA GLU A 95 20.77 -7.49 4.85
C GLU A 95 21.65 -8.74 4.85
N GLU A 96 21.17 -9.84 4.26
CA GLU A 96 21.88 -11.12 4.22
C GLU A 96 23.07 -11.10 3.25
N ARG A 97 22.91 -10.50 2.06
CA ARG A 97 23.90 -10.58 0.97
C ARG A 97 24.68 -9.29 0.75
N GLY A 98 24.27 -8.20 1.37
CA GLY A 98 24.83 -6.86 1.15
C GLY A 98 24.21 -6.12 -0.03
N ALA A 99 24.46 -4.81 -0.07
CA ALA A 99 24.03 -3.92 -1.15
C ALA A 99 24.88 -4.05 -2.43
N VAL A 100 26.12 -4.53 -2.30
CA VAL A 100 27.05 -4.82 -3.39
C VAL A 100 27.43 -6.29 -3.30
N LEU A 101 27.22 -7.00 -4.40
CA LEU A 101 27.58 -8.41 -4.54
C LEU A 101 28.92 -8.50 -5.26
N GLN A 102 29.83 -9.30 -4.69
CA GLN A 102 31.15 -9.57 -5.23
C GLN A 102 31.15 -10.94 -5.91
N THR A 103 31.66 -11.02 -7.13
CA THR A 103 31.89 -12.27 -7.85
C THR A 103 33.39 -12.55 -7.88
N PHE A 104 33.76 -13.73 -7.43
CA PHE A 104 35.13 -14.21 -7.44
C PHE A 104 35.28 -15.35 -8.45
N GLU A 105 36.43 -15.40 -9.13
CA GLU A 105 36.84 -16.52 -9.96
C GLU A 105 38.12 -17.12 -9.41
N THR A 106 38.27 -18.43 -9.57
CA THR A 106 39.49 -19.15 -9.22
C THR A 106 40.48 -19.04 -10.38
N VAL A 107 41.67 -18.52 -10.11
CA VAL A 107 42.77 -18.46 -11.07
C VAL A 107 43.95 -19.26 -10.51
N THR A 108 44.53 -20.11 -11.35
CA THR A 108 45.75 -20.87 -11.01
C THR A 108 46.97 -20.11 -11.47
N ASP A 109 47.93 -19.89 -10.58
CA ASP A 109 49.20 -19.25 -10.93
C ASP A 109 50.15 -20.22 -11.68
N PRO A 110 51.26 -19.73 -12.26
CA PRO A 110 52.25 -20.58 -12.94
C PRO A 110 52.90 -21.65 -12.03
N GLN A 111 52.78 -21.51 -10.71
CA GLN A 111 53.27 -22.46 -9.71
C GLN A 111 52.23 -23.53 -9.35
N GLY A 112 51.02 -23.47 -9.93
CA GLY A 112 49.94 -24.42 -9.71
C GLY A 112 49.07 -24.11 -8.48
N VAL A 113 49.21 -22.94 -7.86
CA VAL A 113 48.44 -22.53 -6.69
C VAL A 113 47.18 -21.79 -7.11
N GLU A 114 46.04 -22.16 -6.53
CA GLU A 114 44.75 -21.52 -6.78
C GLU A 114 44.56 -20.27 -5.92
N HIS A 115 44.13 -19.18 -6.55
CA HIS A 115 43.80 -17.90 -5.92
C HIS A 115 42.39 -17.48 -6.28
N GLN A 116 41.64 -16.96 -5.31
CA GLN A 116 40.34 -16.31 -5.57
C GLN A 116 40.59 -14.85 -5.93
N VAL A 117 40.19 -14.44 -7.13
CA VAL A 117 40.29 -13.04 -7.58
C VAL A 117 38.92 -12.43 -7.75
N LEU A 118 38.75 -11.20 -7.27
CA LEU A 118 37.52 -10.43 -7.48
C LEU A 118 37.44 -10.04 -8.95
N VAL A 119 36.41 -10.52 -9.65
CA VAL A 119 36.21 -10.25 -11.09
C VAL A 119 35.09 -9.26 -11.37
N ALA A 120 34.15 -9.09 -10.44
CA ALA A 120 33.06 -8.13 -10.61
C ALA A 120 32.45 -7.69 -9.28
N GLU A 121 32.05 -6.43 -9.24
CA GLU A 121 31.15 -5.89 -8.22
C GLU A 121 29.88 -5.39 -8.88
N ARG A 122 28.73 -5.83 -8.38
CA ARG A 122 27.43 -5.43 -8.92
C ARG A 122 26.48 -5.05 -7.79
N LEU A 123 25.65 -4.05 -8.03
CA LEU A 123 24.56 -3.72 -7.11
C LEU A 123 23.62 -4.92 -6.95
N ASN A 124 23.20 -5.18 -5.71
CA ASN A 124 22.22 -6.22 -5.43
C ASN A 124 20.92 -5.92 -6.21
N PRO A 125 20.42 -6.85 -7.04
CA PRO A 125 19.18 -6.68 -7.80
C PRO A 125 17.97 -6.30 -6.94
N TYR A 126 17.93 -6.73 -5.67
CA TYR A 126 16.87 -6.40 -4.73
C TYR A 126 16.84 -4.92 -4.33
N LEU A 127 17.90 -4.14 -4.56
CA LEU A 127 17.84 -2.67 -4.38
C LEU A 127 16.77 -2.02 -5.26
N ARG A 128 16.54 -2.56 -6.47
CA ARG A 128 15.48 -2.08 -7.36
C ARG A 128 14.10 -2.46 -6.83
N VAL A 129 13.94 -3.70 -6.35
CA VAL A 129 12.71 -4.19 -5.74
C VAL A 129 12.36 -3.37 -4.50
N TYR A 130 13.34 -3.14 -3.63
CA TYR A 130 13.22 -2.30 -2.44
C TYR A 130 12.67 -0.91 -2.78
N ARG A 131 13.29 -0.22 -3.75
CA ARG A 131 12.88 1.15 -4.13
C ARG A 131 11.44 1.17 -4.64
N GLN A 132 11.11 0.29 -5.58
CA GLN A 132 9.78 0.21 -6.17
C GLN A 132 8.71 -0.12 -5.11
N ALA A 133 8.97 -1.13 -4.28
CA ALA A 133 8.06 -1.54 -3.22
C ALA A 133 7.85 -0.43 -2.19
N LYS A 134 8.92 0.25 -1.76
CA LYS A 134 8.86 1.38 -0.83
C LYS A 134 7.98 2.51 -1.36
N GLU A 135 8.15 2.88 -2.64
CA GLU A 135 7.33 3.90 -3.28
C GLU A 135 5.86 3.48 -3.38
N GLY A 136 5.60 2.22 -3.73
CA GLY A 136 4.25 1.64 -3.79
C GLY A 136 3.53 1.66 -2.44
N VAL A 137 4.22 1.22 -1.38
CA VAL A 137 3.72 1.26 0.01
C VAL A 137 3.38 2.68 0.42
N LEU A 138 4.27 3.65 0.21
CA LEU A 138 4.04 5.05 0.62
C LEU A 138 2.90 5.71 -0.16
N ARG A 139 2.80 5.43 -1.46
CA ARG A 139 1.73 5.95 -2.33
C ARG A 139 0.37 5.43 -1.88
N THR A 140 0.23 4.11 -1.75
CA THR A 140 -1.03 3.49 -1.31
C THR A 140 -1.36 3.85 0.15
N ALA A 141 -0.37 4.00 1.02
CA ALA A 141 -0.56 4.48 2.39
C ALA A 141 -1.17 5.88 2.46
N ALA A 142 -0.81 6.77 1.54
CA ALA A 142 -1.40 8.10 1.48
C ALA A 142 -2.89 8.05 1.10
N GLU A 143 -3.29 7.15 0.19
CA GLU A 143 -4.70 7.02 -0.24
C GLU A 143 -5.61 6.55 0.91
N PHE A 144 -5.13 5.67 1.79
CA PHE A 144 -5.86 5.22 2.98
C PHE A 144 -5.73 6.16 4.19
N GLY A 145 -4.97 7.26 4.09
CA GLY A 145 -4.75 8.17 5.22
C GLY A 145 -3.79 7.65 6.29
N MET A 146 -2.96 6.65 5.97
CA MET A 146 -2.04 6.03 6.93
C MET A 146 -0.80 6.89 7.21
N THR A 147 -0.52 7.89 6.36
CA THR A 147 0.57 8.85 6.59
C THR A 147 0.09 10.09 7.37
N PRO A 148 0.92 10.69 8.23
CA PRO A 148 0.53 11.89 8.99
C PRO A 148 -0.03 13.02 8.12
N ALA A 149 0.58 13.27 6.96
CA ALA A 149 0.15 14.31 6.04
C ALA A 149 -1.18 14.00 5.33
N ALA A 150 -1.52 12.71 5.16
CA ALA A 150 -2.78 12.29 4.54
C ALA A 150 -3.94 12.20 5.54
N ARG A 151 -3.66 12.03 6.85
CA ARG A 151 -4.71 11.96 7.89
C ARG A 151 -5.66 13.15 7.87
N SER A 152 -5.17 14.35 7.59
CA SER A 152 -6.02 15.56 7.52
C SER A 152 -7.05 15.54 6.37
N LYS A 153 -6.87 14.65 5.39
CA LYS A 153 -7.75 14.52 4.21
C LYS A 153 -8.71 13.34 4.30
N VAL A 154 -8.61 12.54 5.37
CA VAL A 154 -9.41 11.33 5.57
C VAL A 154 -10.31 11.54 6.78
N THR A 155 -11.61 11.28 6.62
CA THR A 155 -12.59 11.37 7.70
C THR A 155 -12.96 9.96 8.13
N ALA A 156 -12.53 9.58 9.34
CA ALA A 156 -12.96 8.35 9.97
C ALA A 156 -14.38 8.53 10.53
N ALA A 157 -15.30 7.64 10.15
CA ALA A 157 -16.68 7.66 10.66
C ALA A 157 -16.88 6.72 11.85
N GLY A 158 -15.87 5.91 12.21
CA GLY A 158 -16.04 4.78 13.12
C GLY A 158 -16.95 3.69 12.52
N PRO A 159 -17.05 2.51 13.15
CA PRO A 159 -18.06 1.54 12.75
C PRO A 159 -19.43 2.08 13.15
N ALA A 160 -20.44 1.98 12.26
CA ALA A 160 -21.80 2.38 12.57
C ALA A 160 -22.31 1.61 13.81
N ASP A 161 -22.88 2.33 14.78
CA ASP A 161 -23.51 1.77 15.99
C ASP A 161 -24.39 0.58 15.61
N GLY A 162 -23.95 -0.63 16.00
CA GLY A 162 -24.66 -1.89 15.74
C GLY A 162 -23.90 -2.93 14.94
N SER A 163 -22.78 -2.61 14.27
CA SER A 163 -21.89 -3.68 13.79
C SER A 163 -21.13 -4.25 14.99
N LYS A 164 -21.65 -5.33 15.59
CA LYS A 164 -20.93 -6.09 16.62
C LYS A 164 -19.48 -6.26 16.17
N PRO A 165 -18.48 -5.88 16.99
CA PRO A 165 -17.09 -6.25 16.71
C PRO A 165 -17.12 -7.74 16.44
N ALA A 166 -16.60 -8.19 15.29
CA ALA A 166 -16.61 -9.62 15.00
C ALA A 166 -15.83 -10.29 16.15
N GLU A 167 -16.54 -10.91 17.11
CA GLU A 167 -16.02 -11.45 18.37
C GLU A 167 -14.99 -12.57 18.15
N ASP A 168 -14.63 -12.83 16.90
CA ASP A 168 -13.61 -13.79 16.56
C ASP A 168 -12.92 -13.44 15.22
N PHE A 169 -12.30 -12.25 15.16
CA PHE A 169 -11.44 -11.81 14.04
C PHE A 169 -10.40 -12.87 13.66
N SER A 170 -9.84 -13.56 14.66
CA SER A 170 -8.94 -14.69 14.45
C SER A 170 -9.66 -15.86 13.78
N ARG A 171 -10.92 -16.21 14.10
CA ARG A 171 -11.69 -17.20 13.31
C ARG A 171 -11.93 -16.77 11.86
N PHE A 172 -12.15 -15.49 11.58
CA PHE A 172 -12.36 -14.99 10.21
C PHE A 172 -11.18 -15.28 9.27
N PHE A 173 -9.95 -15.25 9.82
CA PHE A 173 -8.72 -15.55 9.08
C PHE A 173 -8.15 -16.98 9.31
N ARG A 174 -8.67 -17.75 10.29
CA ARG A 174 -8.21 -19.12 10.65
C ARG A 174 -8.59 -20.23 9.66
N LYS A 175 -9.49 -20.00 8.69
CA LYS A 175 -9.83 -20.96 7.62
C LYS A 175 -9.54 -20.36 6.24
N ALA A 176 -8.31 -20.56 5.74
CA ALA A 176 -7.91 -20.54 4.32
C ALA A 176 -6.44 -20.94 4.15
#